data_AF-A0A519QR76-F1
#
_entry.id   AF-A0A519QR76-F1
#
_cell.length_a   1.000
_cell.length_b   1.000
_cell.length_c   1.000
_cell.angle_alpha   90.00
_cell.angle_beta   90.00
_cell.angle_gamma   90.00
#
_symmetry.space_group_name_H-M   'P 1'
#
loop_
_entity.id
_entity.type
_entity.pdbx_description
1 polymer ?
#
loop_
_entity_poly.entity_id
_entity_poly.type
_entity_poly.pdbx_seq_one_letter_code
_entity_poly.pdbx_strand_id
1 'polypeptide(L)' 'MSTEEKSLNFIEQIIEEDLKNGLSNDKLRFRFPPEPNGYLHIGHASSIA' A
#
# COMPACT_ATOMS: atom_id res chain seq x y z
N MET A 1 12.17 -5.17 -21.37
CA MET A 1 11.59 -5.30 -20.03
C MET A 1 10.12 -5.59 -20.23
N SER A 2 9.73 -6.87 -20.22
CA SER A 2 8.34 -7.29 -20.27
C SER A 2 7.64 -6.73 -19.02
N THR A 3 6.77 -5.74 -19.21
CA THR A 3 5.85 -5.28 -18.18
C THR A 3 4.78 -6.36 -18.01
N GLU A 4 5.08 -7.36 -17.19
CA GLU A 4 4.06 -8.27 -16.69
C GLU A 4 3.06 -7.42 -15.88
N GLU A 5 1.83 -7.28 -16.38
CA GLU A 5 0.76 -6.62 -15.64
C GLU A 5 0.47 -7.44 -14.39
N LYS A 6 1.04 -6.99 -13.27
CA LYS A 6 0.84 -7.62 -11.97
C LYS A 6 -0.60 -7.39 -11.56
N SER A 7 -1.34 -8.47 -11.29
CA SER A 7 -2.70 -8.38 -10.78
C SER A 7 -2.74 -7.55 -9.49
N LEU A 8 -3.71 -6.64 -9.40
CA LEU A 8 -3.92 -5.84 -8.19
C LEU A 8 -4.23 -6.76 -7.00
N ASN A 9 -3.65 -6.44 -5.85
CA ASN A 9 -4.06 -7.03 -4.58
C ASN A 9 -5.40 -6.45 -4.12
N PHE A 10 -6.06 -7.10 -3.17
CA PHE A 10 -7.40 -6.69 -2.73
C PHE A 10 -7.43 -5.29 -2.07
N ILE A 11 -6.34 -4.83 -1.46
CA ILE A 11 -6.25 -3.48 -0.87
C ILE A 11 -6.21 -2.45 -1.99
N GLU A 12 -5.44 -2.69 -3.04
CA GLU A 12 -5.40 -1.83 -4.23
C GLU A 12 -6.77 -1.75 -4.92
N GLN A 13 -7.49 -2.87 -5.00
CA GLN A 13 -8.85 -2.88 -5.54
C GLN A 13 -9.81 -1.98 -4.75
N ILE A 14 -9.75 -2.02 -3.41
CA ILE A 14 -10.56 -1.16 -2.54
C ILE A 14 -10.20 0.32 -2.75
N ILE A 15 -8.91 0.65 -2.82
CA ILE A 15 -8.44 2.02 -3.05
C ILE A 15 -8.94 2.55 -4.41
N GLU A 16 -8.84 1.74 -5.46
CA GLU A 16 -9.35 2.10 -6.79
C GLU A 16 -10.86 2.34 -6.79
N GLU A 17 -11.62 1.54 -6.04
CA GLU A 17 -13.06 1.75 -5.87
C GLU A 17 -13.36 3.07 -5.13
N ASP A 18 -12.65 3.35 -4.04
CA ASP A 18 -12.79 4.61 -3.29
C ASP A 18 -12.46 5.84 -4.17
N LEU A 19 -11.38 5.76 -4.96
CA LEU A 19 -10.98 6.82 -5.89
C LEU A 19 -12.07 7.06 -6.96
N LYS A 20 -12.65 5.99 -7.51
CA LYS A 20 -13.78 6.08 -8.46
C LYS A 20 -15.04 6.66 -7.83
N ASN A 21 -15.26 6.40 -6.54
CA ASN A 21 -16.38 6.91 -5.77
C ASN A 21 -16.20 8.36 -5.29
N GLY A 22 -15.11 9.03 -5.68
CA GLY A 22 -14.88 10.45 -5.43
C GLY A 22 -13.92 10.77 -4.28
N LEU A 23 -13.20 9.76 -3.75
CA LEU A 23 -12.04 10.02 -2.90
C LEU A 23 -10.95 10.66 -3.76
N SER A 24 -10.48 11.84 -3.36
CA SER A 24 -9.40 12.52 -4.08
C SER A 24 -8.04 11.95 -3.67
N ASN A 25 -7.14 11.80 -4.64
CA ASN A 25 -5.81 11.21 -4.43
C ASN A 25 -4.98 11.94 -3.36
N ASP A 26 -5.12 13.26 -3.21
CA ASP A 26 -4.42 14.07 -2.20
C ASP A 26 -4.83 13.73 -0.76
N LYS A 27 -5.99 13.08 -0.59
CA LYS A 27 -6.52 12.63 0.70
C LYS A 27 -6.03 11.23 1.10
N LEU A 28 -5.34 10.51 0.22
CA LEU A 28 -4.76 9.21 0.58
C LEU A 28 -3.72 9.37 1.68
N ARG A 29 -3.78 8.50 2.70
CA ARG A 29 -2.88 8.49 3.86
C ARG A 29 -2.52 7.06 4.24
N PHE A 30 -1.30 6.65 3.90
CA PHE A 30 -0.71 5.38 4.33
C PHE A 30 0.17 5.59 5.55
N ARG A 31 0.34 4.56 6.37
CA ARG A 31 1.15 4.61 7.58
C ARG A 31 1.80 3.27 7.84
N PHE A 32 3.05 3.30 8.27
CA PHE A 32 3.76 2.17 8.82
C PHE A 32 4.17 2.55 10.24
N PRO A 33 3.45 2.09 11.28
CA PRO A 33 3.68 2.50 12.66
C PRO A 33 4.40 1.40 13.48
N PRO A 34 5.68 1.08 13.24
CA PRO A 34 6.42 0.15 14.07
C PRO A 34 6.68 0.79 15.44
N GLU A 35 6.79 -0.04 16.48
CA GLU A 35 7.21 0.43 17.79
C GLU A 35 8.71 0.80 17.77
N PRO A 36 9.12 1.91 18.40
CA PRO A 36 10.51 2.38 18.39
C PRO A 36 11.39 1.63 19.41
N ASN A 37 11.16 0.32 19.57
CA ASN A 37 11.79 -0.54 20.56
C ASN A 37 12.59 -1.72 19.96
N GLY A 38 12.75 -1.76 18.63
CA GLY A 38 13.45 -2.85 17.95
C GLY A 38 13.96 -2.48 16.55
N TYR A 39 14.75 -3.39 15.97
CA TYR A 39 15.23 -3.28 14.59
C TYR A 39 14.24 -3.92 13.63
N LEU A 40 14.08 -3.30 12.45
CA LEU A 40 13.29 -3.87 11.38
C LEU A 40 14.01 -5.09 10.79
N HIS A 41 13.28 -6.20 10.62
CA HIS A 41 13.69 -7.37 9.85
C HIS A 41 12.89 -7.53 8.55
N ILE A 42 13.21 -8.56 7.76
CA ILE A 42 12.63 -8.81 6.42
C ILE A 42 11.10 -8.85 6.37
N GLY A 43 10.43 -9.21 7.46
CA GLY A 43 8.96 -9.23 7.54
C GLY A 43 8.34 -7.83 7.38
N HIS A 44 9.04 -6.78 7.84
CA HIS A 44 8.57 -5.40 7.70
C HIS A 44 8.60 -4.91 6.25
N ALA A 45 9.41 -5.53 5.38
CA ALA A 45 9.47 -5.16 3.98
C ALA A 45 8.08 -5.23 3.32
N SER A 46 7.26 -6.22 3.69
CA SER A 46 5.90 -6.37 3.17
C SER A 46 4.93 -5.25 3.57
N SER A 47 5.24 -4.47 4.60
CA SER A 47 4.41 -3.34 5.05
C SER A 47 4.94 -1.98 4.59
N ILE A 48 6.15 -1.95 4.03
CA ILE A 48 6.84 -0.73 3.55
C ILE A 48 6.79 -0.64 2.02
N ALA A 49 6.96 -1.78 1.35
CA ALA A 49 6.95 -1.89 -0.11
C ALA A 49 5.52 -1.92 -0.67
#